data_AF-I4GWE6-F1
#
_entry.id   AF-I4GWE6-F1
#
_cell.length_a   1.000
_cell.length_b   1.000
_cell.length_c   1.000
_cell.angle_alpha   90.00
_cell.angle_beta   90.00
_cell.angle_gamma   90.00
#
_symmetry.space_group_name_H-M   'P 1'
#
loop_
_entity.id
_entity.type
_entity.pdbx_description
1 polymer ?
#
loop_
_entity_poly.entity_id
_entity_poly.type
_entity_poly.pdbx_seq_one_letter_code
_entity_poly.pdbx_strand_id
1 'polypeptide(L)'
;MIAYYLDSLFAVPLRLIQSSFLFALKSASAHADKISGNGFNIWIFLGLEPRASSRVPFMDLQLGSWKKGISPHRAGLLLYAGFMGFLLCTGLIKIWQILRTKTEAIIPKYNPTYLMALLCLFHGLSYLGFNILLSGTHQRYLYIGYPFILISIIWLYYQDFLVSRRALLASLFAAFAYGCFLYSQASNAYVTQAQQYLGFQQPPNVPLLPKFFFIFERHQFLGAVHLFLLVFLVDIWQQLSKRQIVLPGSDK
;
A
#
# COMPACT_ATOMS: atom_id res chain seq x y z
N MET A 1 -10.39 -31.05 -3.33
CA MET A 1 -9.88 -31.93 -2.26
C MET A 1 -8.36 -31.88 -2.17
N ILE A 2 -7.62 -32.12 -3.27
CA ILE A 2 -6.14 -32.04 -3.32
C ILE A 2 -5.59 -30.63 -3.00
N ALA A 3 -6.23 -29.57 -3.51
CA ALA A 3 -5.83 -28.19 -3.21
C ALA A 3 -6.00 -27.81 -1.72
N TYR A 4 -6.95 -28.42 -1.02
CA TYR A 4 -7.19 -28.17 0.41
C TYR A 4 -6.15 -28.88 1.29
N TYR A 5 -5.69 -30.05 0.84
CA TYR A 5 -4.62 -30.80 1.49
C TYR A 5 -3.27 -30.10 1.35
N LEU A 6 -2.99 -29.52 0.18
CA LEU A 6 -1.78 -28.72 -0.05
C LEU A 6 -1.75 -27.43 0.78
N ASP A 7 -2.89 -26.76 0.98
CA ASP A 7 -3.01 -25.57 1.85
C ASP A 7 -2.78 -25.92 3.34
N SER A 8 -3.16 -27.12 3.76
CA SER A 8 -2.98 -27.59 5.14
C SER A 8 -1.53 -27.93 5.51
N LEU A 9 -0.69 -28.24 4.52
CA LEU A 9 0.74 -28.50 4.71
C LEU A 9 1.53 -27.22 5.01
N PHE A 10 0.97 -26.05 4.67
CA PHE A 10 1.52 -24.74 4.99
C PHE A 10 0.71 -24.03 6.08
N ALA A 11 0.14 -24.79 7.03
CA ALA A 11 -0.60 -24.25 8.17
C ALA A 11 0.30 -23.37 9.06
N VAL A 12 0.47 -22.12 8.68
CA VAL A 12 1.07 -21.09 9.51
C VAL A 12 0.09 -20.81 10.66
N PRO A 13 0.55 -20.80 11.93
CA PRO A 13 -0.32 -20.64 13.09
C PRO A 13 -1.28 -19.45 12.92
N LEU A 14 -2.55 -19.66 13.31
CA LEU A 14 -3.71 -18.76 13.15
C LEU A 14 -3.50 -17.27 13.46
N ARG A 15 -2.44 -16.91 14.19
CA ARG A 15 -2.06 -15.52 14.46
C ARG A 15 -1.48 -14.79 13.25
N LEU A 16 -0.86 -15.51 12.29
CA LEU A 16 -0.31 -14.92 11.06
C LEU A 16 -1.34 -14.81 9.92
N ILE A 17 -2.40 -15.63 9.93
CA ILE A 17 -3.43 -15.70 8.87
C ILE A 17 -4.26 -14.42 8.75
N GLN A 18 -4.32 -13.57 9.78
CA GLN A 18 -5.10 -12.33 9.72
C GLN A 18 -4.50 -11.23 8.79
N SER A 19 -3.45 -11.54 8.04
CA SER A 19 -2.70 -10.61 7.17
C SER A 19 -2.77 -10.93 5.67
N SER A 20 -3.39 -12.05 5.26
CA SER A 20 -3.40 -12.45 3.84
C SER A 20 -4.57 -11.84 3.06
N PHE A 21 -4.30 -11.50 1.80
CA PHE A 21 -5.30 -11.01 0.83
C PHE A 21 -6.48 -11.99 0.69
N LEU A 22 -6.20 -13.30 0.81
CA LEU A 22 -7.20 -14.37 0.73
C LEU A 22 -8.12 -14.43 1.96
N PHE A 23 -7.62 -14.09 3.16
CA PHE A 23 -8.46 -13.96 4.35
C PHE A 23 -9.39 -12.76 4.24
N ALA A 24 -8.89 -11.61 3.79
CA ALA A 24 -9.74 -10.45 3.49
C ALA A 24 -10.85 -10.78 2.47
N LEU A 25 -10.56 -11.66 1.49
CA LEU A 25 -11.53 -12.16 0.50
C LEU A 25 -12.50 -13.22 1.06
N LYS A 26 -12.05 -14.16 1.90
CA LYS A 26 -12.88 -15.23 2.49
C LYS A 26 -13.73 -14.74 3.67
N SER A 27 -13.25 -13.77 4.44
CA SER A 27 -13.98 -13.11 5.54
C SER A 27 -14.86 -11.94 5.06
N ALA A 28 -14.89 -11.69 3.74
CA ALA A 28 -15.39 -10.48 3.12
C ALA A 28 -16.88 -10.20 3.33
N SER A 29 -17.74 -11.18 3.66
CA SER A 29 -19.17 -10.88 3.73
C SER A 29 -19.54 -9.91 4.87
N ALA A 30 -18.83 -9.96 6.01
CA ALA A 30 -19.02 -9.03 7.13
C ALA A 30 -17.87 -8.01 7.30
N HIS A 31 -16.68 -8.31 6.76
CA HIS A 31 -15.53 -7.40 6.83
C HIS A 31 -15.38 -6.50 5.59
N ALA A 32 -15.95 -6.83 4.43
CA ALA A 32 -15.87 -5.93 3.27
C ALA A 32 -16.47 -4.56 3.60
N ASP A 33 -17.57 -4.52 4.35
CA ASP A 33 -18.17 -3.26 4.84
C ASP A 33 -17.30 -2.46 5.81
N LYS A 34 -16.28 -3.09 6.40
CA LYS A 34 -15.30 -2.45 7.29
C LYS A 34 -13.96 -2.17 6.60
N ILE A 35 -13.62 -2.93 5.56
CA ILE A 35 -12.34 -2.86 4.84
C ILE A 35 -12.36 -1.72 3.83
N SER A 36 -13.47 -1.47 3.15
CA SER A 36 -13.69 -0.18 2.48
C SER A 36 -14.28 0.73 3.54
N GLY A 37 -13.46 1.62 4.11
CA GLY A 37 -13.94 2.74 4.91
C GLY A 37 -14.81 3.67 4.05
N ASN A 38 -14.81 4.98 4.32
CA ASN A 38 -15.49 5.97 3.47
C ASN A 38 -14.92 6.04 2.03
N GLY A 39 -14.17 5.03 1.55
CA GLY A 39 -13.75 4.84 0.17
C GLY A 39 -13.09 6.05 -0.45
N PHE A 40 -12.34 6.78 0.35
CA PHE A 40 -11.28 7.67 -0.07
C PHE A 40 -10.62 8.17 1.21
N ASN A 41 -9.34 7.94 1.45
CA ASN A 41 -8.72 8.39 2.70
C ASN A 41 -8.55 9.93 2.76
N ILE A 42 -9.26 10.70 1.94
CA ILE A 42 -9.41 12.16 2.11
C ILE A 42 -10.43 12.48 3.22
N TRP A 43 -11.37 11.59 3.50
CA TRP A 43 -12.39 11.83 4.53
C TRP A 43 -11.82 11.98 5.95
N ILE A 44 -10.63 11.43 6.24
CA ILE A 44 -9.93 11.68 7.52
C ILE A 44 -9.54 13.16 7.69
N PHE A 45 -9.30 13.89 6.59
CA PHE A 45 -9.03 15.33 6.61
C PHE A 45 -10.28 16.14 6.91
N LEU A 46 -11.46 15.54 6.78
CA LEU A 46 -12.75 16.14 7.14
C LEU A 46 -13.15 15.81 8.59
N GLY A 47 -12.24 15.24 9.39
CA GLY A 47 -12.48 14.92 10.79
C GLY A 47 -13.35 13.68 11.01
N LEU A 48 -13.67 12.93 9.95
CA LEU A 48 -14.46 11.70 10.05
C LEU A 48 -13.60 10.54 10.57
N GLU A 49 -14.25 9.61 11.28
CA GLU A 49 -13.57 8.47 11.87
C GLU A 49 -12.85 7.63 10.79
N PRO A 50 -11.54 7.33 10.93
CA PRO A 50 -10.74 6.64 9.91
C PRO A 50 -11.22 5.23 9.56
N ARG A 51 -12.06 4.63 10.41
CA ARG A 51 -12.64 3.30 10.26
C ARG A 51 -14.11 3.33 9.82
N ALA A 52 -14.70 4.51 9.70
CA ALA A 52 -16.07 4.64 9.24
C ALA A 52 -16.19 4.28 7.77
N SER A 53 -17.26 3.58 7.42
CA SER A 53 -17.69 3.31 6.05
C SER A 53 -19.11 3.79 5.88
N SER A 54 -19.41 4.42 4.73
CA SER A 54 -20.75 4.87 4.39
C SER A 54 -21.18 4.31 3.05
N ARG A 55 -22.38 3.73 3.05
CA ARG A 55 -23.12 3.34 1.85
C ARG A 55 -24.16 4.38 1.44
N VAL A 56 -24.31 5.45 2.21
CA VAL A 56 -25.22 6.56 1.89
C VAL A 56 -24.65 7.30 0.68
N PRO A 57 -25.42 7.42 -0.42
CA PRO A 57 -24.98 8.18 -1.59
C PRO A 57 -24.77 9.65 -1.23
N PHE A 58 -23.67 10.24 -1.70
CA PHE A 58 -23.44 11.69 -1.63
C PHE A 58 -23.59 12.37 -2.99
N MET A 59 -23.61 11.59 -4.08
CA MET A 59 -23.74 12.07 -5.44
C MET A 59 -24.52 11.07 -6.27
N ASP A 60 -25.48 11.53 -7.06
CA ASP A 60 -26.14 10.70 -8.06
C ASP A 60 -25.40 10.81 -9.38
N LEU A 61 -24.87 9.69 -9.89
CA LEU A 61 -24.32 9.65 -11.24
C LEU A 61 -25.48 9.34 -12.20
N GLN A 62 -25.75 10.27 -13.13
CA GLN A 62 -26.64 10.05 -14.27
C GLN A 62 -25.80 9.89 -15.53
N LEU A 63 -25.84 8.70 -16.13
CA LEU A 63 -25.29 8.43 -17.46
C LEU A 63 -26.41 7.89 -18.35
N GLY A 64 -27.00 8.77 -19.16
CA GLY A 64 -28.21 8.45 -19.93
C GLY A 64 -29.37 8.08 -18.99
N SER A 65 -30.01 6.93 -19.22
CA SER A 65 -31.08 6.40 -18.35
C SER A 65 -30.57 5.76 -17.06
N TRP A 66 -29.25 5.61 -16.90
CA TRP A 66 -28.66 4.95 -15.73
C TRP A 66 -28.48 5.95 -14.59
N LYS A 67 -29.32 5.84 -13.55
CA LYS A 67 -29.21 6.63 -12.33
C LYS A 67 -28.74 5.74 -11.18
N LYS A 68 -27.53 5.98 -10.67
CA LYS A 68 -26.99 5.22 -9.54
C LYS A 68 -26.27 6.15 -8.57
N GLY A 69 -26.70 6.11 -7.31
CA GLY A 69 -26.03 6.83 -6.23
C GLY A 69 -24.61 6.30 -5.99
N ILE A 70 -23.64 7.20 -5.96
CA ILE A 70 -22.26 6.95 -5.55
C ILE A 70 -22.16 7.23 -4.06
N SER A 71 -21.88 6.16 -3.31
CA SER A 71 -21.53 6.24 -1.90
C SER A 71 -20.02 6.33 -1.74
N PRO A 72 -19.51 6.80 -0.58
CA PRO A 72 -18.09 6.86 -0.30
C PRO A 72 -17.42 5.48 -0.51
N HIS A 73 -18.04 4.42 0.00
CA HIS A 73 -17.64 3.02 -0.26
C HIS A 73 -17.45 2.68 -1.75
N ARG A 74 -18.42 3.05 -2.61
CA ARG A 74 -18.35 2.80 -4.06
C ARG A 74 -17.26 3.62 -4.73
N ALA A 75 -17.08 4.87 -4.31
CA ALA A 75 -16.03 5.74 -4.85
C ALA A 75 -14.63 5.11 -4.64
N GLY A 76 -14.35 4.58 -3.46
CA GLY A 76 -13.03 4.01 -3.16
C GLY A 76 -12.74 2.74 -3.93
N LEU A 77 -13.76 1.91 -4.11
CA LEU A 77 -13.66 0.71 -4.94
C LEU A 77 -13.35 1.09 -6.39
N LEU A 78 -14.05 2.08 -6.94
CA LEU A 78 -13.81 2.56 -8.31
C LEU A 78 -12.43 3.19 -8.47
N LEU A 79 -11.99 4.01 -7.51
CA LEU A 79 -10.67 4.65 -7.54
C LEU A 79 -9.55 3.62 -7.46
N TYR A 80 -9.64 2.66 -6.53
CA TYR A 80 -8.63 1.62 -6.40
C TYR A 80 -8.63 0.67 -7.61
N ALA A 81 -9.81 0.31 -8.13
CA ALA A 81 -9.90 -0.50 -9.35
C ALA A 81 -9.29 0.22 -10.56
N GLY A 82 -9.60 1.50 -10.75
CA GLY A 82 -9.00 2.33 -11.80
C GLY A 82 -7.48 2.46 -11.63
N PHE A 83 -7.02 2.66 -10.40
CA PHE A 83 -5.59 2.71 -10.08
C PHE A 83 -4.86 1.40 -10.38
N MET A 84 -5.43 0.26 -9.98
CA MET A 84 -4.87 -1.06 -10.30
C MET A 84 -4.89 -1.34 -11.80
N GLY A 85 -5.96 -0.95 -12.51
CA GLY A 85 -6.02 -1.02 -13.96
C GLY A 85 -4.89 -0.23 -14.62
N PHE A 86 -4.66 1.01 -14.17
CA PHE A 86 -3.55 1.84 -14.62
C PHE A 86 -2.18 1.18 -14.38
N LEU A 87 -1.91 0.68 -13.17
CA LEU A 87 -0.65 0.00 -12.85
C LEU A 87 -0.46 -1.27 -13.69
N LEU A 88 -1.51 -2.08 -13.86
CA LEU A 88 -1.44 -3.30 -14.66
C LEU A 88 -1.18 -3.00 -16.13
N CYS A 89 -1.93 -2.06 -16.74
CA CYS A 89 -1.74 -1.73 -18.15
C CYS A 89 -0.32 -1.20 -18.42
N THR A 90 0.14 -0.21 -17.65
CA THR A 90 1.47 0.39 -17.84
C THR A 90 2.60 -0.58 -17.46
N GLY A 91 2.41 -1.39 -16.43
CA GLY A 91 3.36 -2.40 -15.98
C GLY A 91 3.49 -3.56 -16.96
N LEU A 92 2.38 -4.10 -17.47
CA LEU A 92 2.39 -5.19 -18.44
C LEU A 92 3.04 -4.76 -19.76
N ILE A 93 2.76 -3.55 -20.25
CA ILE A 93 3.44 -3.01 -21.43
C ILE A 93 4.96 -2.98 -21.19
N LYS A 94 5.40 -2.48 -20.04
CA LYS A 94 6.82 -2.38 -19.71
C LYS A 94 7.48 -3.74 -19.54
N ILE A 95 6.85 -4.66 -18.82
CA ILE A 95 7.33 -6.04 -18.64
C ILE A 95 7.42 -6.74 -19.99
N TRP A 96 6.41 -6.58 -20.85
CA TRP A 96 6.41 -7.17 -22.19
C TRP A 96 7.56 -6.64 -23.04
N GLN A 97 7.84 -5.33 -23.01
CA GLN A 97 9.03 -4.76 -23.65
C GLN A 97 10.32 -5.40 -23.13
N ILE A 98 10.49 -5.49 -21.80
CA ILE A 98 11.68 -6.11 -21.17
C ILE A 98 11.84 -7.57 -21.61
N LEU A 99 10.74 -8.34 -21.60
CA LEU A 99 10.75 -9.76 -21.97
C LEU A 99 11.01 -9.97 -23.47
N ARG A 100 10.50 -9.10 -24.34
CA ARG A 100 10.76 -9.15 -25.79
C ARG A 100 12.20 -8.82 -26.13
N THR A 101 12.85 -7.97 -25.35
CA THR A 101 14.28 -7.64 -25.50
C THR A 101 15.24 -8.71 -24.95
N LYS A 102 14.73 -9.86 -24.47
CA LYS A 102 15.56 -10.97 -23.95
C LYS A 102 16.54 -11.56 -24.98
N THR A 103 16.37 -11.29 -26.26
CA THR A 103 17.04 -12.08 -27.30
C THR A 103 18.39 -11.55 -27.76
N GLU A 104 18.76 -10.26 -27.67
CA GLU A 104 19.98 -9.83 -28.40
C GLU A 104 20.94 -8.83 -27.76
N ALA A 105 20.61 -8.06 -26.71
CA ALA A 105 21.48 -6.91 -26.44
C ALA A 105 21.42 -6.30 -25.03
N ILE A 106 21.58 -7.08 -23.95
CA ILE A 106 21.62 -6.48 -22.61
C ILE A 106 22.72 -7.11 -21.76
N ILE A 107 23.69 -6.28 -21.40
CA ILE A 107 24.65 -6.50 -20.30
C ILE A 107 23.90 -7.15 -19.12
N PRO A 108 24.32 -8.31 -18.58
CA PRO A 108 23.61 -9.08 -17.54
C PRO A 108 23.14 -8.29 -16.29
N LYS A 109 23.71 -7.09 -16.11
CA LYS A 109 23.43 -6.12 -15.04
C LYS A 109 22.04 -5.47 -15.10
N TYR A 110 21.33 -5.51 -16.24
CA TYR A 110 20.16 -4.64 -16.47
C TYR A 110 18.79 -5.31 -16.62
N ASN A 111 18.68 -6.65 -16.66
CA ASN A 111 17.39 -7.29 -17.00
C ASN A 111 16.64 -7.92 -15.80
N PRO A 112 17.19 -8.89 -15.05
CA PRO A 112 16.43 -9.54 -13.98
C PRO A 112 16.26 -8.68 -12.72
N THR A 113 17.31 -7.97 -12.31
CA THR A 113 17.30 -7.10 -11.12
C THR A 113 16.41 -5.87 -11.31
N TYR A 114 16.42 -5.28 -12.50
CA TYR A 114 15.51 -4.18 -12.85
C TYR A 114 14.05 -4.64 -12.88
N LEU A 115 13.77 -5.80 -13.49
CA LEU A 115 12.43 -6.39 -13.46
C LEU A 115 11.96 -6.64 -12.03
N MET A 116 12.83 -7.17 -11.16
CA MET A 116 12.49 -7.35 -9.74
C MET A 116 12.21 -6.02 -9.04
N ALA A 117 13.01 -4.98 -9.29
CA ALA A 117 12.77 -3.66 -8.71
C ALA A 117 11.43 -3.06 -9.19
N LEU A 118 11.07 -3.25 -10.47
CA LEU A 118 9.76 -2.85 -11.00
C LEU A 118 8.61 -3.62 -10.36
N LEU A 119 8.73 -4.93 -10.20
CA LEU A 119 7.71 -5.75 -9.55
C LEU A 119 7.55 -5.39 -8.07
N CYS A 120 8.65 -5.10 -7.37
CA CYS A 120 8.61 -4.58 -6.01
C CYS A 120 7.90 -3.23 -5.94
N LEU A 121 8.18 -2.31 -6.88
CA LEU A 121 7.49 -1.02 -6.93
C LEU A 121 6.00 -1.19 -7.19
N PHE A 122 5.63 -2.05 -8.15
CA PHE A 122 4.24 -2.37 -8.46
C PHE A 122 3.51 -2.91 -7.22
N HIS A 123 4.13 -3.85 -6.51
CA HIS A 123 3.54 -4.44 -5.30
C HIS A 123 3.40 -3.40 -4.19
N GLY A 124 4.44 -2.62 -3.94
CA GLY A 124 4.42 -1.51 -2.98
C GLY A 124 3.32 -0.48 -3.27
N LEU A 125 3.22 -0.04 -4.52
CA LEU A 125 2.17 0.88 -5.00
C LEU A 125 0.77 0.29 -4.85
N SER A 126 0.60 -1.01 -5.10
CA SER A 126 -0.70 -1.69 -4.93
C SER A 126 -1.17 -1.59 -3.48
N TYR A 127 -0.30 -1.88 -2.51
CA TYR A 127 -0.64 -1.77 -1.08
C TYR A 127 -0.82 -0.32 -0.61
N LEU A 128 0.00 0.60 -1.12
CA LEU A 128 -0.13 2.02 -0.80
C LEU A 128 -1.43 2.61 -1.36
N GLY A 129 -1.75 2.30 -2.61
CA GLY A 129 -3.02 2.64 -3.25
C GLY A 129 -4.20 2.01 -2.53
N PHE A 130 -4.10 0.76 -2.10
CA PHE A 130 -5.15 0.09 -1.32
C PHE A 130 -5.41 0.82 0.01
N ASN A 131 -4.36 1.23 0.71
CA ASN A 131 -4.46 1.95 1.98
C ASN A 131 -5.06 3.37 1.80
N ILE A 132 -4.70 4.08 0.73
CA ILE A 132 -5.14 5.48 0.54
C ILE A 132 -6.48 5.57 -0.19
N LEU A 133 -6.71 4.74 -1.20
CA LEU A 133 -7.87 4.87 -2.08
C LEU A 133 -9.06 4.06 -1.58
N LEU A 134 -8.83 2.96 -0.85
CA LEU A 134 -9.90 2.02 -0.48
C LEU A 134 -10.10 1.89 1.04
N SER A 135 -9.04 1.55 1.79
CA SER A 135 -9.19 1.04 3.17
C SER A 135 -8.97 2.03 4.30
N GLY A 136 -8.48 3.23 3.99
CA GLY A 136 -8.05 4.18 5.02
C GLY A 136 -6.71 3.77 5.64
N THR A 137 -6.16 4.58 6.55
CA THR A 137 -4.94 4.23 7.30
C THR A 137 -5.20 3.03 8.22
N HIS A 138 -5.14 1.82 7.67
CA HIS A 138 -5.34 0.59 8.39
C HIS A 138 -3.98 -0.05 8.70
N GLN A 139 -3.80 -0.44 9.96
CA GLN A 139 -2.50 -0.80 10.57
C GLN A 139 -1.78 -2.01 9.93
N ARG A 140 -2.42 -2.72 9.01
CA ARG A 140 -1.95 -4.05 8.56
C ARG A 140 -1.39 -4.06 7.14
N TYR A 141 -1.88 -3.20 6.25
CA TYR A 141 -1.62 -3.37 4.82
C TYR A 141 -0.27 -2.78 4.40
N LEU A 142 0.09 -1.63 4.96
CA LEU A 142 1.36 -0.99 4.62
C LEU A 142 2.59 -1.67 5.22
N TYR A 143 2.42 -2.49 6.27
CA TYR A 143 3.50 -3.35 6.77
C TYR A 143 4.02 -4.29 5.68
N ILE A 144 3.12 -4.80 4.83
CA ILE A 144 3.50 -5.66 3.69
C ILE A 144 4.03 -4.81 2.54
N GLY A 145 3.46 -3.63 2.28
CA GLY A 145 3.85 -2.78 1.16
C GLY A 145 5.22 -2.11 1.30
N TYR A 146 5.56 -1.58 2.48
CA TYR A 146 6.78 -0.78 2.69
C TYR A 146 8.09 -1.51 2.35
N PRO A 147 8.30 -2.79 2.75
CA PRO A 147 9.50 -3.53 2.35
C PRO A 147 9.74 -3.50 0.84
N PHE A 148 8.69 -3.69 0.02
CA PHE A 148 8.83 -3.69 -1.43
C PHE A 148 9.08 -2.27 -2.00
N ILE A 149 8.45 -1.25 -1.42
CA ILE A 149 8.73 0.16 -1.77
C ILE A 149 10.22 0.45 -1.49
N LEU A 150 10.71 0.11 -0.31
CA LEU A 150 12.08 0.40 0.10
C LEU A 150 13.10 -0.36 -0.74
N ILE A 151 12.88 -1.65 -0.99
CA ILE A 151 13.75 -2.46 -1.88
C ILE A 151 13.85 -1.80 -3.25
N SER A 152 12.71 -1.44 -3.85
CA SER A 152 12.69 -0.84 -5.17
C SER A 152 13.39 0.53 -5.20
N ILE A 153 13.04 1.42 -4.27
CA ILE A 153 13.57 2.79 -4.23
C ILE A 153 15.06 2.82 -3.91
N ILE A 154 15.53 1.97 -2.99
CA ILE A 154 16.96 1.85 -2.70
C ILE A 154 17.71 1.33 -3.91
N TRP A 155 17.18 0.30 -4.59
CA TRP A 155 17.79 -0.24 -5.79
C TRP A 155 17.85 0.81 -6.92
N LEU A 156 16.75 1.50 -7.18
CA LEU A 156 16.66 2.54 -8.20
C LEU A 156 17.61 3.71 -7.89
N TYR A 157 17.74 4.10 -6.63
CA TYR A 157 18.70 5.11 -6.20
C TYR A 157 20.15 4.64 -6.39
N TYR A 158 20.47 3.41 -5.97
CA TYR A 158 21.83 2.86 -6.07
C TYR A 158 22.32 2.70 -7.50
N GLN A 159 21.39 2.48 -8.45
CA GLN A 159 21.69 2.42 -9.88
C GLN A 159 21.61 3.79 -10.57
N ASP A 160 21.55 4.89 -9.81
CA ASP A 160 21.38 6.26 -10.31
C ASP A 160 20.20 6.41 -11.29
N PHE A 161 19.11 5.67 -11.01
CA PHE A 161 18.00 5.50 -11.93
C PHE A 161 16.74 6.24 -11.47
N LEU A 162 16.56 7.48 -11.96
CA LEU A 162 15.38 8.36 -11.76
C LEU A 162 15.07 8.77 -10.30
N VAL A 163 15.54 8.02 -9.31
CA VAL A 163 15.28 8.28 -7.90
C VAL A 163 16.37 9.19 -7.35
N SER A 164 15.97 10.40 -6.94
CA SER A 164 16.87 11.34 -6.28
C SER A 164 17.10 10.99 -4.79
N ARG A 165 18.12 11.57 -4.17
CA ARG A 165 18.32 11.46 -2.71
C ARG A 165 17.09 11.92 -1.92
N ARG A 166 16.40 12.96 -2.39
CA ARG A 166 15.17 13.47 -1.75
C ARG A 166 14.05 12.42 -1.78
N ALA A 167 13.91 11.72 -2.90
CA ALA A 167 12.95 10.63 -3.11
C ALA A 167 13.17 9.45 -2.13
N LEU A 168 14.44 9.07 -1.98
CA LEU A 168 14.85 8.05 -1.02
C LEU A 168 14.52 8.47 0.41
N LEU A 169 14.91 9.68 0.81
CA LEU A 169 14.65 10.21 2.14
C LEU A 169 13.15 10.32 2.43
N ALA A 170 12.34 10.74 1.46
CA ALA A 170 10.89 10.79 1.60
C ALA A 170 10.27 9.39 1.82
N SER A 171 10.71 8.40 1.06
CA SER A 171 10.27 7.01 1.23
C SER A 171 10.66 6.43 2.59
N LEU A 172 11.89 6.70 3.04
CA LEU A 172 12.39 6.29 4.36
C LEU A 172 11.63 6.98 5.49
N PHE A 173 11.38 8.29 5.36
CA PHE A 173 10.60 9.05 6.32
C PHE A 173 9.18 8.52 6.44
N ALA A 174 8.53 8.20 5.32
CA ALA A 174 7.18 7.65 5.33
C ALA A 174 7.14 6.27 6.01
N ALA A 175 8.13 5.40 5.74
CA ALA A 175 8.26 4.11 6.41
C ALA A 175 8.51 4.26 7.91
N PHE A 176 9.37 5.21 8.31
CA PHE A 176 9.63 5.53 9.71
C PHE A 176 8.38 6.06 10.42
N ALA A 177 7.69 7.03 9.82
CA ALA A 177 6.45 7.60 10.33
C ALA A 177 5.38 6.52 10.56
N TYR A 178 5.26 5.59 9.60
CA TYR A 178 4.36 4.44 9.73
C TYR A 178 4.80 3.48 10.84
N GLY A 179 6.10 3.20 10.97
CA GLY A 179 6.65 2.40 12.06
C GLY A 179 6.35 3.00 13.44
N CYS A 180 6.56 4.31 13.61
CA CYS A 180 6.19 5.04 14.83
C CYS A 180 4.68 4.93 15.11
N PHE A 181 3.84 5.12 14.09
CA PHE A 181 2.39 4.97 14.24
C PHE A 181 2.01 3.57 14.74
N LEU A 182 2.56 2.51 14.13
CA LEU A 182 2.27 1.13 14.54
C LEU A 182 2.75 0.83 15.96
N TYR A 183 3.95 1.31 16.30
CA TYR A 183 4.51 1.13 17.63
C TYR A 183 3.65 1.80 18.69
N SER A 184 3.24 3.05 18.48
CA SER A 184 2.31 3.77 19.38
C SER A 184 1.02 2.98 19.59
N GLN A 185 0.39 2.52 18.51
CA GLN A 185 -0.86 1.78 18.56
C GLN A 185 -0.72 0.46 19.32
N ALA A 186 0.37 -0.28 19.08
CA ALA A 186 0.65 -1.54 19.78
C ALA A 186 0.91 -1.32 21.28
N SER A 187 1.72 -0.32 21.63
CA SER A 187 2.03 0.01 23.02
C SER A 187 0.78 0.47 23.78
N ASN A 188 -0.04 1.32 23.19
CA ASN A 188 -1.29 1.79 23.79
C ASN A 188 -2.31 0.65 23.98
N ALA A 189 -2.43 -0.25 23.00
CA ALA A 189 -3.30 -1.43 23.11
C ALA A 189 -2.85 -2.37 24.25
N TYR A 190 -1.54 -2.60 24.38
CA TYR A 190 -0.98 -3.42 25.45
C TYR A 190 -1.23 -2.81 26.84
N VAL A 191 -1.01 -1.50 27.00
CA VAL A 191 -1.29 -0.79 28.27
C VAL A 191 -2.76 -0.92 28.65
N THR A 192 -3.67 -0.71 27.70
CA THR A 192 -5.12 -0.83 27.92
C THR A 192 -5.50 -2.25 28.35
N GLN A 193 -4.95 -3.26 27.67
CA GLN A 193 -5.20 -4.66 28.01
C GLN A 193 -4.64 -5.04 29.38
N ALA A 194 -3.45 -4.54 29.74
CA ALA A 194 -2.83 -4.79 31.03
C ALA A 194 -3.64 -4.16 32.19
N GLN A 195 -4.18 -2.96 31.99
CA GLN A 195 -5.06 -2.32 32.98
C GLN A 195 -6.39 -3.08 33.13
N GLN A 196 -7.01 -3.48 32.01
CA GLN A 196 -8.33 -4.10 32.01
C GLN A 196 -8.34 -5.56 32.52
N TYR A 197 -7.33 -6.36 32.16
CA TYR A 197 -7.36 -7.81 32.42
C TYR A 197 -6.36 -8.29 33.47
N LEU A 198 -5.29 -7.54 33.72
CA LEU A 198 -4.24 -7.93 34.66
C LEU A 198 -4.31 -7.14 35.98
N GLY A 199 -5.29 -6.22 36.11
CA GLY A 199 -5.54 -5.50 37.36
C GLY A 199 -4.42 -4.55 37.79
N PHE A 200 -3.50 -4.20 36.89
CA PHE A 200 -2.43 -3.27 37.19
C PHE A 200 -3.00 -1.86 37.42
N GLN A 201 -2.91 -1.36 38.66
CA GLN A 201 -3.32 0.01 39.03
C GLN A 201 -2.43 1.08 38.40
N GLN A 202 -1.20 0.73 38.04
CA GLN A 202 -0.27 1.58 37.30
C GLN A 202 0.08 0.91 35.98
N PRO A 203 0.13 1.65 34.85
CA PRO A 203 0.47 1.06 33.57
C PRO A 203 1.84 0.37 33.66
N PRO A 204 2.00 -0.85 33.11
CA PRO A 204 3.31 -1.52 33.09
C PRO A 204 4.35 -0.59 32.45
N ASN A 205 5.62 -0.72 32.87
CA ASN A 205 6.76 0.03 32.31
C ASN A 205 7.00 -0.38 30.85
N VAL A 206 6.11 0.06 29.98
CA VAL A 206 6.17 -0.09 28.53
C VAL A 206 6.81 1.18 28.02
N PRO A 207 7.90 1.10 27.25
CA PRO A 207 8.44 2.28 26.59
C PRO A 207 7.37 2.83 25.64
N LEU A 208 6.73 3.92 26.05
CA LEU A 208 5.84 4.69 25.19
C LEU A 208 6.71 5.55 24.27
N LEU A 209 6.19 5.86 23.08
CA LEU A 209 6.82 6.87 22.25
C LEU A 209 6.93 8.18 23.04
N PRO A 210 8.10 8.83 23.03
CA PRO A 210 8.24 10.14 23.64
C PRO A 210 7.14 11.09 23.16
N LYS A 211 6.62 11.93 24.05
CA LYS A 211 5.46 12.80 23.78
C LYS A 211 5.63 13.69 22.54
N PHE A 212 6.85 14.02 22.13
CA PHE A 212 7.10 14.82 20.92
C PHE A 212 6.79 14.07 19.61
N PHE A 213 6.65 12.74 19.64
CA PHE A 213 6.23 11.92 18.48
C PHE A 213 4.69 11.83 18.32
N PHE A 214 3.90 12.56 19.14
CA PHE A 214 2.43 12.50 19.09
C PHE A 214 1.84 12.77 17.69
N ILE A 215 2.52 13.56 16.86
CA ILE A 215 2.10 13.83 15.48
C ILE A 215 2.01 12.53 14.66
N PHE A 216 2.91 11.58 14.89
CA PHE A 216 2.92 10.30 14.19
C PHE A 216 1.78 9.38 14.63
N GLU A 217 1.09 9.68 15.73
CA GLU A 217 -0.09 8.94 16.19
C GLU A 217 -1.36 9.37 15.45
N ARG A 218 -1.34 10.55 14.79
CA ARG A 218 -2.50 11.11 14.10
C ARG A 218 -2.69 10.46 12.74
N HIS A 219 -3.84 9.82 12.56
CA HIS A 219 -4.28 9.25 11.28
C HIS A 219 -4.21 10.26 10.12
N GLN A 220 -4.58 11.52 10.36
CA GLN A 220 -4.53 12.61 9.37
C GLN A 220 -3.12 12.89 8.87
N PHE A 221 -2.16 13.01 9.79
CA PHE A 221 -0.76 13.23 9.45
C PHE A 221 -0.23 12.07 8.62
N LEU A 222 -0.47 10.84 9.08
CA LEU A 222 -0.03 9.65 8.39
C LEU A 222 -0.69 9.51 7.01
N GLY A 223 -1.98 9.84 6.90
CA GLY A 223 -2.71 9.90 5.64
C GLY A 223 -2.11 10.90 4.66
N ALA A 224 -1.70 12.08 5.12
CA ALA A 224 -1.02 13.09 4.29
C ALA A 224 0.34 12.60 3.80
N VAL A 225 1.14 12.00 4.69
CA VAL A 225 2.45 11.41 4.34
C VAL A 225 2.29 10.33 3.27
N HIS A 226 1.31 9.44 3.44
CA HIS A 226 1.05 8.38 2.48
C HIS A 226 0.50 8.90 1.15
N LEU A 227 -0.40 9.89 1.17
CA LEU A 227 -0.92 10.51 -0.05
C LEU A 227 0.20 11.18 -0.85
N PHE A 228 1.07 11.93 -0.17
CA PHE A 228 2.26 12.51 -0.78
C PHE A 228 3.15 11.43 -1.39
N LEU A 229 3.43 10.36 -0.63
CA LEU A 229 4.23 9.23 -1.11
C LEU A 229 3.59 8.57 -2.33
N LEU A 230 2.27 8.38 -2.35
CA LEU A 230 1.56 7.75 -3.47
C LEU A 230 1.70 8.57 -4.75
N VAL A 231 1.39 9.88 -4.68
CA VAL A 231 1.52 10.77 -5.84
C VAL A 231 2.95 10.75 -6.37
N PHE A 232 3.92 10.83 -5.46
CA PHE A 232 5.34 10.82 -5.79
C PHE A 232 5.79 9.50 -6.45
N LEU A 233 5.42 8.35 -5.89
CA LEU A 233 5.80 7.04 -6.43
C LEU A 233 5.08 6.72 -7.75
N VAL A 234 3.86 7.24 -7.94
CA VAL A 234 3.12 7.12 -9.22
C VAL A 234 3.81 7.91 -10.33
N ASP A 235 4.37 9.08 -10.03
CA ASP A 235 5.17 9.83 -11.01
C ASP A 235 6.43 9.04 -11.42
N ILE A 236 7.17 8.49 -10.45
CA ILE A 236 8.30 7.59 -10.73
C ILE A 236 7.85 6.41 -11.60
N TRP A 237 6.74 5.77 -11.25
CA TRP A 237 6.18 4.66 -12.03
C TRP A 237 5.86 5.06 -13.48
N GLN A 238 5.24 6.21 -13.69
CA GLN A 238 4.95 6.72 -15.04
C GLN A 238 6.23 6.94 -15.84
N GLN A 239 7.23 7.59 -15.25
CA GLN A 239 8.53 7.81 -15.91
C GLN A 239 9.20 6.48 -16.28
N LEU A 240 9.18 5.50 -15.36
CA LEU A 240 9.70 4.15 -15.60
C LEU A 240 8.97 3.44 -16.74
N SER A 241 7.64 3.55 -16.79
CA SER A 241 6.81 2.90 -17.81
C SER A 241 6.98 3.50 -19.22
N LYS A 242 7.22 4.82 -19.32
CA LYS A 242 7.40 5.53 -20.59
C LYS A 242 8.81 5.43 -21.16
N ARG A 243 9.81 5.22 -20.30
CA ARG A 243 11.21 5.18 -20.71
C ARG A 243 11.44 4.04 -21.68
N GLN A 244 11.91 4.32 -22.89
CA GLN A 244 12.26 3.28 -23.85
C GLN A 244 13.48 2.50 -23.35
N ILE A 245 13.48 1.19 -23.58
CA ILE A 245 14.67 0.37 -23.40
C ILE A 245 15.48 0.60 -24.67
N VAL A 246 16.55 1.40 -24.57
CA VAL A 246 17.45 1.63 -25.70
C VAL A 246 18.11 0.29 -26.00
N LEU A 247 17.80 -0.27 -27.16
CA LEU A 247 18.57 -1.36 -27.73
C LEU A 247 19.97 -0.79 -28.03
N PRO A 248 21.06 -1.44 -27.59
CA PRO A 248 22.38 -1.16 -28.14
C PRO A 248 22.26 -1.07 -29.65
N GLY A 249 22.63 0.08 -30.20
CA GLY A 249 22.61 0.30 -31.63
C GLY A 249 23.41 -0.80 -32.30
N SER A 250 22.86 -1.33 -33.39
CA SER A 250 23.70 -1.88 -34.44
C SER A 250 24.57 -0.74 -34.96
N ASP A 251 25.68 -0.48 -34.29
CA ASP A 251 26.81 0.19 -34.93
C ASP A 251 27.27 -0.79 -36.03
N LYS A 252 26.71 -0.58 -37.22
CA LYS A 252 27.24 -1.09 -38.47
C LYS A 252 28.36 -0.17 -38.93
#